data_AF-A0A6J6JUF8-F1
#
_entry.id   AF-A0A6J6JUF8-F1
#
_cell.length_a   1.000
_cell.length_b   1.000
_cell.length_c   1.000
_cell.angle_alpha   90.00
_cell.angle_beta   90.00
_cell.angle_gamma   90.00
#
_symmetry.space_group_name_H-M   'P 1'
#
loop_
_entity.id
_entity.type
_entity.pdbx_description
1 polymer ?
#
loop_
_entity_poly.entity_id
_entity_poly.type
_entity_poly.pdbx_seq_one_letter_code
_entity_poly.pdbx_strand_id
1 'polypeptide(L)'
;MPWGKKEAWDNDFFASVSNLVAIRKSRHGLAEGGLRWLAVADDYILFIRESKREKVLVFISRTGVTTSLDLSPFGLRVERTLFGAKASGSTISISSKEATQGIWIVK
;
A
#
# COMPACT_ATOMS: atom_id res chain seq x y z
N MET A 1 15.68 -6.23 -23.33
CA MET A 1 16.33 -6.38 -22.01
C MET A 1 17.14 -7.68 -22.02
N PRO A 2 18.35 -7.74 -21.41
CA PRO A 2 19.18 -8.93 -21.41
C PRO A 2 18.70 -9.94 -20.35
N TRP A 3 17.56 -10.58 -20.59
CA TRP A 3 16.92 -11.52 -19.65
C TRP A 3 17.84 -12.67 -19.18
N GLY A 4 18.85 -13.04 -19.97
CA GLY A 4 19.82 -14.09 -19.63
C GLY A 4 20.99 -13.64 -18.75
N LYS A 5 21.13 -12.34 -18.43
CA LYS A 5 22.23 -11.79 -17.62
C LYS A 5 21.69 -11.30 -16.27
N LYS A 6 21.48 -12.24 -15.34
CA LYS A 6 20.88 -11.95 -14.03
C LYS A 6 21.72 -10.99 -13.20
N GLU A 7 23.02 -10.96 -13.43
CA GLU A 7 23.98 -10.08 -12.77
C GLU A 7 23.73 -8.60 -13.10
N ALA A 8 23.08 -8.32 -14.25
CA ALA A 8 22.73 -6.98 -14.69
C ALA A 8 21.31 -6.56 -14.26
N TRP A 9 20.61 -7.38 -13.49
CA TRP A 9 19.27 -7.04 -13.03
C TRP A 9 19.32 -6.07 -11.86
N ASP A 10 18.33 -5.19 -11.81
CA ASP A 10 18.01 -4.44 -10.60
C ASP A 10 17.38 -5.41 -9.59
N ASN A 11 18.22 -5.95 -8.71
CA ASN A 11 17.82 -6.94 -7.72
C ASN A 11 16.92 -6.35 -6.63
N ASP A 12 17.03 -5.05 -6.35
CA ASP A 12 16.21 -4.36 -5.35
C ASP A 12 14.79 -4.16 -5.86
N PHE A 13 14.65 -3.75 -7.13
CA PHE A 13 13.36 -3.71 -7.81
C PHE A 13 12.75 -5.10 -7.92
N PHE A 14 13.54 -6.10 -8.33
CA PHE A 14 13.07 -7.48 -8.44
C PHE A 14 12.58 -8.05 -7.09
N ALA A 15 13.32 -7.80 -6.01
CA ALA A 15 12.93 -8.22 -4.66
C ALA A 15 11.63 -7.50 -4.22
N SER A 16 11.52 -6.21 -4.50
CA SER A 16 10.34 -5.40 -4.17
C SER A 16 9.08 -5.91 -4.89
N VAL A 17 9.17 -6.16 -6.20
CA VAL A 17 8.07 -6.73 -7.00
C VAL A 17 7.72 -8.14 -6.53
N SER A 18 8.71 -8.97 -6.24
CA SER A 18 8.50 -10.32 -5.73
C SER A 18 7.73 -10.31 -4.39
N ASN A 19 8.07 -9.37 -3.50
CA ASN A 19 7.35 -9.19 -2.23
C ASN A 19 5.89 -8.75 -2.46
N LEU A 20 5.66 -7.77 -3.35
CA LEU A 20 4.30 -7.33 -3.69
C LEU A 20 3.46 -8.47 -4.30
N VAL A 21 4.04 -9.32 -5.13
CA VAL A 21 3.37 -10.51 -5.68
C VAL A 21 3.01 -11.50 -4.57
N ALA A 22 3.91 -11.76 -3.64
CA ALA A 22 3.66 -12.63 -2.49
C ALA A 22 2.54 -12.08 -1.59
N ILE A 23 2.53 -10.76 -1.35
CA ILE A 23 1.46 -10.07 -0.64
C ILE A 23 0.13 -10.25 -1.39
N ARG A 24 0.06 -9.98 -2.69
CA ARG A 24 -1.18 -10.14 -3.47
C ARG A 24 -1.73 -11.56 -3.41
N LYS A 25 -0.86 -12.58 -3.47
CA LYS A 25 -1.24 -14.00 -3.43
C LYS A 25 -1.71 -14.47 -2.05
N SER A 26 -1.19 -13.88 -0.98
CA SER A 26 -1.50 -14.29 0.41
C SER A 26 -2.66 -13.53 1.05
N ARG A 27 -3.18 -12.49 0.39
CA ARG A 27 -4.18 -11.56 0.95
C ARG A 27 -5.47 -11.61 0.15
N HIS A 28 -6.50 -12.23 0.74
CA HIS A 28 -7.82 -12.41 0.15
C HIS A 28 -8.50 -11.09 -0.24
N GLY A 29 -8.32 -10.01 0.52
CA GLY A 29 -8.81 -8.68 0.21
C GLY A 29 -8.17 -8.13 -1.06
N LEU A 30 -6.86 -8.30 -1.25
CA LEU A 30 -6.21 -7.88 -2.49
C LEU A 30 -6.64 -8.73 -3.70
N ALA A 31 -6.73 -10.04 -3.53
CA ALA A 31 -7.11 -10.98 -4.60
C ALA A 31 -8.58 -10.84 -5.03
N GLU A 32 -9.51 -10.89 -4.07
CA GLU A 32 -10.95 -11.06 -4.31
C GLU A 32 -11.81 -9.93 -3.74
N GLY A 33 -11.22 -8.99 -3.00
CA GLY A 33 -11.97 -7.91 -2.35
C GLY A 33 -12.58 -6.91 -3.33
N GLY A 34 -13.63 -6.21 -2.90
CA GLY A 34 -14.14 -5.03 -3.57
C GLY A 34 -13.19 -3.84 -3.41
N LEU A 35 -13.23 -2.89 -4.34
CA LEU A 35 -12.47 -1.64 -4.27
C LEU A 35 -13.36 -0.51 -3.74
N ARG A 36 -12.86 0.26 -2.77
CA ARG A 36 -13.49 1.53 -2.34
C ARG A 36 -12.44 2.61 -2.18
N TRP A 37 -12.69 3.78 -2.78
CA TRP A 37 -11.83 4.96 -2.63
C TRP A 37 -12.12 5.66 -1.30
N LEU A 38 -11.06 6.07 -0.61
CA LEU A 38 -11.15 6.82 0.65
C LEU A 38 -10.65 8.26 0.50
N ALA A 39 -9.63 8.47 -0.33
CA ALA A 39 -9.14 9.79 -0.68
C ALA A 39 -8.50 9.78 -2.08
N VAL A 40 -8.67 10.89 -2.80
CA VAL A 40 -8.00 11.17 -4.07
C VAL A 40 -7.54 12.61 -4.01
N ALA A 41 -6.26 12.84 -4.25
CA ALA A 41 -5.64 14.15 -4.38
C ALA A 41 -4.81 14.17 -5.67
N ASP A 42 -4.25 15.33 -6.01
CA ASP A 42 -3.48 15.51 -7.26
C ASP A 42 -2.27 14.55 -7.35
N ASP A 43 -1.68 14.22 -6.19
CA ASP A 43 -0.42 13.49 -6.12
C ASP A 43 -0.48 12.15 -5.38
N TYR A 44 -1.62 11.82 -4.77
CA TYR A 44 -1.80 10.56 -4.08
C TYR A 44 -3.23 10.05 -4.14
N ILE A 45 -3.34 8.74 -3.93
CA ILE A 45 -4.59 8.04 -3.76
C ILE A 45 -4.55 7.17 -2.51
N LEU A 46 -5.72 7.03 -1.87
CA LEU A 46 -5.98 6.11 -0.79
C LEU A 46 -7.22 5.29 -1.14
N PHE A 47 -7.07 3.97 -1.18
CA PHE A 47 -8.18 3.06 -1.40
C PHE A 47 -8.07 1.84 -0.51
N ILE A 48 -9.20 1.18 -0.31
CA ILE A 48 -9.29 -0.05 0.46
C ILE A 48 -9.79 -1.19 -0.42
N ARG A 49 -9.24 -2.37 -0.18
CA ARG A 49 -9.63 -3.64 -0.78
C ARG A 49 -10.27 -4.50 0.30
N GLU A 50 -11.59 -4.69 0.21
CA GLU A 50 -12.40 -5.26 1.30
C GLU A 50 -13.03 -6.58 0.89
N SER A 51 -12.86 -7.60 1.72
CA SER A 51 -13.56 -8.88 1.60
C SER A 51 -14.18 -9.26 2.92
N LYS A 52 -14.97 -10.35 2.95
CA LYS A 52 -15.53 -10.89 4.20
C LYS A 52 -14.46 -11.34 5.21
N ARG A 53 -13.21 -11.56 4.77
CA ARG A 53 -12.13 -12.12 5.59
C ARG A 53 -11.12 -11.08 6.09
N GLU A 54 -10.90 -10.03 5.31
CA GLU A 54 -9.89 -9.02 5.60
C GLU A 54 -10.15 -7.72 4.81
N LYS A 55 -9.59 -6.64 5.34
CA LYS A 55 -9.55 -5.32 4.72
C LYS A 55 -8.09 -4.89 4.57
N VAL A 56 -7.71 -4.50 3.36
CA VAL A 56 -6.34 -4.05 3.04
C VAL A 56 -6.39 -2.61 2.55
N LEU A 57 -5.75 -1.70 3.27
CA LEU A 57 -5.64 -0.30 2.91
C LEU A 57 -4.37 -0.06 2.09
N VAL A 58 -4.49 0.71 1.01
CA VAL A 58 -3.40 1.03 0.10
C VAL A 58 -3.32 2.54 -0.11
N PHE A 59 -2.15 3.09 0.15
CA PHE A 59 -1.76 4.46 -0.17
C PHE A 59 -0.66 4.44 -1.22
N ILE A 60 -0.78 5.27 -2.25
CA ILE A 60 0.27 5.46 -3.25
C ILE A 60 0.32 6.93 -3.61
N SER A 61 1.54 7.48 -3.69
CA SER A 61 1.83 8.83 -4.18
C SER A 61 2.79 8.77 -5.35
N ARG A 62 2.60 9.65 -6.34
CA ARG A 62 3.44 9.72 -7.55
C ARG A 62 4.67 10.62 -7.38
N THR A 63 4.71 11.39 -6.30
CA THR A 63 5.76 12.35 -5.94
C THR A 63 5.83 12.47 -4.41
N GLY A 64 6.77 13.26 -3.89
CA GLY A 64 6.82 13.60 -2.47
C GLY A 64 5.56 14.31 -2.00
N VAL A 65 5.06 13.91 -0.84
CA VAL A 65 3.84 14.44 -0.22
C VAL A 65 3.97 14.51 1.29
N THR A 66 3.33 15.52 1.89
CA THR A 66 3.12 15.62 3.34
C THR A 66 1.61 15.67 3.58
N THR A 67 1.04 14.59 4.14
CA THR A 67 -0.40 14.48 4.36
C THR A 67 -0.73 13.67 5.62
N SER A 68 -1.89 13.95 6.19
CA SER A 68 -2.46 13.21 7.32
C SER A 68 -3.84 12.70 6.93
N LEU A 69 -4.08 11.41 7.11
CA LEU A 69 -5.29 10.71 6.69
C LEU A 69 -5.99 10.17 7.92
N ASP A 70 -7.18 10.70 8.22
CA ASP A 70 -8.02 10.20 9.31
C ASP A 70 -8.94 9.09 8.81
N LEU A 71 -8.81 7.92 9.43
CA LEU A 71 -9.57 6.72 9.14
C LEU A 71 -10.80 6.56 10.04
N SER A 72 -10.90 7.37 11.10
CA SER A 72 -11.99 7.31 12.08
C SER A 72 -13.39 7.46 11.45
N PRO A 73 -13.62 8.34 10.45
CA PRO A 73 -14.93 8.44 9.78
C PRO A 73 -15.37 7.16 9.06
N PHE A 74 -14.42 6.28 8.74
CA PHE A 74 -14.70 4.99 8.10
C PHE A 74 -14.77 3.84 9.10
N GLY A 75 -14.58 4.10 10.40
CA GLY A 75 -14.49 3.08 11.44
C GLY A 75 -13.30 2.14 11.24
N LEU A 76 -12.20 2.65 10.68
CA LEU A 76 -11.02 1.85 10.34
C LEU A 76 -9.83 2.21 11.23
N ARG A 77 -9.03 1.19 11.58
CA ARG A 77 -7.75 1.36 12.27
C ARG A 77 -6.67 0.48 11.66
N VAL A 78 -5.48 1.03 11.44
CA VAL A 78 -4.29 0.25 11.03
C VAL A 78 -3.87 -0.69 12.15
N GLU A 79 -3.83 -1.97 11.82
CA GLU A 79 -3.37 -3.05 12.69
C GLU A 79 -1.91 -3.42 12.40
N ARG A 80 -1.54 -3.54 11.12
CA ARG A 80 -0.22 -4.01 10.70
C ARG A 80 0.19 -3.42 9.36
N THR A 81 1.47 -3.07 9.23
CA THR A 81 2.10 -2.73 7.95
C THR A 81 2.53 -4.00 7.20
N LEU A 82 2.15 -4.12 5.93
CA LEU A 82 2.56 -5.18 5.02
C LEU A 82 3.74 -4.75 4.13
N PHE A 83 3.73 -3.50 3.66
CA PHE A 83 4.74 -2.98 2.75
C PHE A 83 4.83 -1.45 2.82
N GLY A 84 6.01 -0.90 2.56
CA GLY A 84 6.23 0.54 2.43
C GLY A 84 6.17 1.30 3.76
N ALA A 85 5.58 2.50 3.73
CA ALA A 85 5.50 3.39 4.88
C ALA A 85 4.83 2.72 6.09
N LYS A 86 5.49 2.80 7.26
CA LYS A 86 4.96 2.24 8.51
C LYS A 86 3.87 3.15 9.06
N ALA A 87 2.76 2.55 9.49
CA ALA A 87 1.68 3.26 10.15
C ALA A 87 0.99 2.37 11.19
N SER A 88 0.29 3.00 12.13
CA SER A 88 -0.55 2.36 13.14
C SER A 88 -1.63 3.33 13.62
N GLY A 89 -2.72 2.81 14.18
CA GLY A 89 -3.79 3.67 14.70
C GLY A 89 -4.80 4.10 13.65
N SER A 90 -5.64 5.08 14.01
CA SER A 90 -6.72 5.60 13.15
C SER A 90 -6.27 6.79 12.30
N THR A 91 -5.04 7.28 12.47
CA THR A 91 -4.49 8.38 11.67
C THR A 91 -3.18 7.96 11.06
N ILE A 92 -3.04 8.12 9.74
CA ILE A 92 -1.81 7.83 9.01
C ILE A 92 -1.16 9.16 8.64
N SER A 93 0.07 9.38 9.08
CA SER A 93 0.88 10.53 8.70
C SER A 93 1.96 10.11 7.72
N ILE A 94 1.95 10.71 6.52
CA ILE A 94 2.96 10.52 5.48
C ILE A 94 3.73 11.82 5.33
N SER A 95 5.06 11.75 5.34
CA SER A 95 5.93 12.85 4.95
C SER A 95 7.11 12.28 4.18
N SER A 96 7.06 12.39 2.86
CA SER A 96 8.08 11.90 1.94
C SER A 96 8.48 12.98 0.97
N LYS A 97 9.77 13.03 0.60
CA LYS A 97 10.28 13.92 -0.45
C LYS A 97 10.17 13.31 -1.85
N GLU A 98 9.92 12.01 -1.92
CA GLU A 98 9.82 11.23 -3.15
C GLU A 98 8.51 10.44 -3.17
N ALA A 99 8.19 9.84 -4.32
CA ALA A 99 7.07 8.92 -4.45
C ALA A 99 7.13 7.85 -3.36
N THR A 100 6.01 7.61 -2.70
CA THR A 100 5.92 6.64 -1.61
C THR A 100 4.60 5.89 -1.63
N GLN A 101 4.59 4.75 -0.96
CA GLN A 101 3.49 3.81 -0.90
C GLN A 101 3.40 3.18 0.47
N GLY A 102 2.21 2.75 0.84
CA GLY A 102 1.96 2.01 2.06
C GLY A 102 0.84 1.01 1.85
N ILE A 103 1.03 -0.21 2.35
CA ILE A 103 0.02 -1.27 2.33
C ILE A 103 -0.16 -1.77 3.76
N TRP A 104 -1.39 -1.73 4.26
CA TRP A 104 -1.70 -2.04 5.64
C TRP A 104 -2.92 -2.96 5.77
N ILE A 105 -2.90 -3.81 6.80
CA ILE A 105 -4.13 -4.47 7.30
C ILE A 105 -4.85 -3.49 8.22
N VAL A 106 -6.16 -3.36 8.03
CA VAL A 106 -7.04 -2.51 8.84
C VAL A 106 -8.22 -3.31 9.39
N LYS A 107 -8.74 -2.89 10.54
CA LYS A 107 -9.97 -3.43 11.14
C LYS A 107 -11.04 -2.36 11.22
#